data_AF-A0A2U4APB7-F1
#
_entry.id   AF-A0A2U4APB7-F1
#
_cell.length_a   1.000
_cell.length_b   1.000
_cell.length_c   1.000
_cell.angle_alpha   90.00
_cell.angle_beta   90.00
_cell.angle_gamma   90.00
#
_symmetry.space_group_name_H-M   'P 1'
#
loop_
_entity.id
_entity.type
_entity.pdbx_description
1 polymer ?
#
loop_
_entity_poly.entity_id
_entity_poly.type
_entity_poly.pdbx_seq_one_letter_code
_entity_poly.pdbx_strand_id
1 'polypeptide(L)'
;MGPWRLPLLVAALAGCLLPARGCVMCDPNVVEALNSLETDYLPGHLEAKHHKNVMKRVKQAVEAFKDLPIDEDSYMGVVDEATLEKAAWSLLKDLKRITDSDVKGELFVKELLWTLHLAKDNFASYAAQFQKTAFCPNKCGLMLQPLIWCSTCQKQVHSCRKSSNCGERKVKVHQMEDMILDCELNWHKLSQGLTDYSFYRVWGKNSETLMSKGKEPTLTKTMVRPKDAGTYRCELGSVQSSPATIIYFHVTVLPKRIVEEIPSPNTETEDEVAPGEVTLDRPQTATTLQSQSPKPEKVLRSRLVGLLIWGFVVLIASVATVILLSRSGKVIDFIKSSWFSTGRGAAQDSEVSEEKAKESRRK
;
A
#
# COMPACT_ATOMS: atom_id res chain seq x y z
N MET A 1 -23.70 -42.91 -7.15
CA MET A 1 -23.48 -41.46 -6.97
C MET A 1 -24.30 -41.02 -5.78
N GLY A 2 -23.65 -40.73 -4.63
CA GLY A 2 -24.34 -40.61 -3.33
C GLY A 2 -24.96 -39.22 -3.08
N PRO A 3 -26.07 -39.11 -2.33
CA PRO A 3 -26.85 -37.88 -2.16
C PRO A 3 -26.19 -36.78 -1.31
N TRP A 4 -25.01 -37.05 -0.74
CA TRP A 4 -24.38 -36.23 0.30
C TRP A 4 -23.43 -35.15 -0.22
N ARG A 5 -23.22 -35.03 -1.54
CA ARG A 5 -22.35 -34.00 -2.12
C ARG A 5 -23.05 -32.66 -2.41
N LEU A 6 -24.38 -32.64 -2.46
CA LEU A 6 -25.16 -31.43 -2.69
C LEU A 6 -25.11 -30.41 -1.53
N PRO A 7 -25.25 -30.76 -0.25
CA PRO A 7 -25.24 -29.76 0.82
C PRO A 7 -23.85 -29.13 1.05
N LEU A 8 -22.76 -29.85 0.76
CA LEU A 8 -21.38 -29.32 0.82
C LEU A 8 -21.10 -28.30 -0.29
N LEU A 9 -21.66 -28.50 -1.48
CA LEU A 9 -21.55 -27.53 -2.59
C LEU A 9 -22.37 -26.25 -2.31
N VAL A 10 -23.53 -26.37 -1.65
CA VAL A 10 -24.36 -25.21 -1.27
C VAL A 10 -23.71 -24.38 -0.15
N ALA A 11 -23.08 -25.02 0.84
CA ALA A 11 -22.34 -24.31 1.89
C ALA A 11 -21.09 -23.59 1.35
N ALA A 12 -20.39 -24.19 0.37
CA ALA A 12 -19.26 -23.55 -0.30
C ALA A 12 -19.70 -22.36 -1.19
N LEU A 13 -20.88 -22.44 -1.83
CA LEU A 13 -21.44 -21.34 -2.63
C LEU A 13 -22.00 -20.19 -1.77
N ALA A 14 -22.49 -20.48 -0.55
CA ALA A 14 -22.91 -19.45 0.40
C ALA A 14 -21.72 -18.65 0.97
N GLY A 15 -20.53 -19.26 1.06
CA GLY A 15 -19.29 -18.57 1.45
C GLY A 15 -18.76 -17.58 0.39
N CYS A 16 -19.20 -17.71 -0.86
CA CYS A 16 -18.85 -16.79 -1.96
C CYS A 16 -19.80 -15.60 -2.11
N LEU A 17 -20.86 -15.55 -1.30
CA LEU A 17 -21.84 -14.45 -1.27
C LEU A 17 -21.81 -13.73 0.07
N LEU A 18 -20.62 -13.52 0.66
CA LEU A 18 -20.50 -12.48 1.66
C LEU A 18 -20.87 -11.16 0.97
N PRO A 19 -21.98 -10.50 1.36
CA PRO A 19 -22.36 -9.24 0.75
C PRO A 19 -21.17 -8.31 0.86
N ALA A 20 -20.83 -7.62 -0.23
CA ALA A 20 -19.68 -6.74 -0.27
C ALA A 20 -19.83 -5.69 0.84
N ARG A 21 -19.13 -5.90 1.95
CA ARG A 21 -19.26 -5.05 3.14
C ARG A 21 -18.55 -3.72 2.83
N GLY A 22 -19.07 -2.61 3.34
CA GLY A 22 -18.30 -1.35 3.30
C GLY A 22 -17.03 -1.49 4.14
N CYS A 23 -15.94 -0.75 3.87
CA CYS A 23 -14.69 -0.89 4.65
C CYS A 23 -14.94 -0.84 6.16
N VAL A 24 -15.72 0.14 6.62
CA VAL A 24 -16.02 0.34 8.04
C VAL A 24 -16.92 -0.76 8.64
N MET A 25 -17.65 -1.52 7.80
CA MET A 25 -18.43 -2.70 8.23
C MET A 25 -17.55 -3.92 8.50
N CYS A 26 -16.24 -3.82 8.24
CA CYS A 26 -15.27 -4.82 8.66
C CYS A 26 -14.94 -4.71 10.16
N ASP A 27 -15.26 -3.59 10.79
CA ASP A 27 -15.17 -3.44 12.24
C ASP A 27 -16.46 -4.00 12.90
N PRO A 28 -16.35 -4.98 13.81
CA PRO A 28 -17.51 -5.59 14.45
C PRO A 28 -18.33 -4.61 15.30
N ASN A 29 -17.70 -3.58 15.90
CA ASN A 29 -18.38 -2.60 16.73
C ASN A 29 -19.30 -1.71 15.88
N VAL A 30 -18.93 -1.43 14.62
CA VAL A 30 -19.79 -0.71 13.68
C VAL A 30 -21.03 -1.52 13.37
N VAL A 31 -20.89 -2.82 13.12
CA VAL A 31 -22.02 -3.72 12.86
C VAL A 31 -22.95 -3.79 14.06
N GLU A 32 -22.39 -3.92 15.27
CA GLU A 32 -23.15 -3.94 16.52
C GLU A 32 -23.90 -2.63 16.75
N ALA A 33 -23.25 -1.48 16.55
CA ALA A 33 -23.89 -0.17 16.70
C ALA A 33 -25.05 0.03 15.72
N LEU A 34 -24.92 -0.43 14.47
CA LEU A 34 -26.02 -0.36 13.50
C LEU A 34 -27.18 -1.30 13.86
N ASN A 35 -26.89 -2.45 14.46
CA ASN A 35 -27.93 -3.35 14.96
C ASN A 35 -28.65 -2.73 16.16
N SER A 36 -27.93 -2.18 17.14
CA SER A 36 -28.52 -1.49 18.30
C SER A 36 -29.32 -0.25 17.88
N LEU A 37 -28.87 0.48 16.86
CA LEU A 37 -29.65 1.58 16.27
C LEU A 37 -31.03 1.08 15.79
N GLU A 38 -31.07 -0.07 15.11
CA GLU A 38 -32.30 -0.68 14.60
C GLU A 38 -33.20 -1.24 15.69
N THR A 39 -32.64 -1.96 16.66
CA THR A 39 -33.41 -2.70 17.68
C THR A 39 -33.77 -1.86 18.90
N ASP A 40 -32.89 -0.94 19.31
CA ASP A 40 -33.00 -0.28 20.61
C ASP A 40 -33.38 1.20 20.45
N TYR A 41 -32.79 1.89 19.46
CA TYR A 41 -33.00 3.33 19.30
C TYR A 41 -34.23 3.66 18.43
N LEU A 42 -34.36 3.06 17.23
CA LEU A 42 -35.45 3.37 16.31
C LEU A 42 -36.87 3.24 16.91
N PRO A 43 -37.20 2.23 17.74
CA PRO A 43 -38.54 2.09 18.31
C PRO A 43 -39.00 3.30 19.14
N GLY A 44 -38.07 3.99 19.81
CA GLY A 44 -38.37 5.17 20.63
C GLY A 44 -38.29 6.50 19.89
N HIS A 45 -37.74 6.52 18.67
CA HIS A 45 -37.33 7.78 18.01
C HIS A 45 -37.88 7.96 16.59
N LEU A 46 -38.52 6.94 16.02
CA LEU A 46 -39.12 7.00 14.69
C LEU A 46 -40.39 6.14 14.63
N GLU A 47 -41.37 6.51 13.81
CA GLU A 47 -42.57 5.70 13.62
C GLU A 47 -42.23 4.34 12.97
N ALA A 48 -42.85 3.27 13.47
CA ALA A 48 -42.58 1.88 13.05
C ALA A 48 -42.66 1.64 11.53
N LYS A 49 -43.59 2.34 10.84
CA LYS A 49 -43.76 2.24 9.39
C LYS A 49 -42.51 2.66 8.60
N HIS A 50 -41.61 3.44 9.21
CA HIS A 50 -40.41 3.97 8.57
C HIS A 50 -39.13 3.19 8.89
N HIS A 51 -39.10 2.38 9.94
CA HIS A 51 -37.89 1.71 10.45
C HIS A 51 -37.13 0.94 9.36
N LYS A 52 -37.84 0.04 8.67
CA LYS A 52 -37.25 -0.81 7.61
C LYS A 52 -36.63 -0.01 6.47
N ASN A 53 -37.29 1.07 6.05
CA ASN A 53 -36.81 1.89 4.93
C ASN A 53 -35.58 2.72 5.35
N VAL A 54 -35.60 3.31 6.54
CA VAL A 54 -34.45 4.05 7.08
C VAL A 54 -33.25 3.13 7.26
N MET A 55 -33.41 1.97 7.88
CA MET A 55 -32.28 1.04 8.05
C MET A 55 -31.74 0.49 6.73
N LYS A 56 -32.59 0.28 5.73
CA LYS A 56 -32.13 -0.06 4.38
C LYS A 56 -31.21 1.04 3.83
N ARG A 57 -31.60 2.31 3.94
CA ARG A 57 -30.78 3.45 3.48
C ARG A 57 -29.49 3.59 4.27
N VAL A 58 -29.53 3.38 5.58
CA VAL A 58 -28.35 3.42 6.46
C VAL A 58 -27.36 2.33 6.04
N LYS A 59 -27.80 1.08 5.92
CA LYS A 59 -26.95 -0.04 5.50
C LYS A 59 -26.33 0.21 4.12
N GLN A 60 -27.13 0.69 3.16
CA GLN A 60 -26.63 1.08 1.83
C GLN A 60 -25.60 2.22 1.89
N ALA A 61 -25.83 3.23 2.73
CA ALA A 61 -24.89 4.35 2.87
C ALA A 61 -23.56 3.90 3.46
N VAL A 62 -23.57 3.02 4.45
CA VAL A 62 -22.34 2.48 5.07
C VAL A 62 -21.63 1.48 4.14
N GLU A 63 -22.38 0.64 3.41
CA GLU A 63 -21.82 -0.23 2.37
C GLU A 63 -21.10 0.58 1.28
N ALA A 64 -21.64 1.75 0.92
CA ALA A 64 -21.07 2.64 -0.08
C ALA A 64 -19.74 3.29 0.34
N PHE A 65 -19.22 3.02 1.54
CA PHE A 65 -17.87 3.47 1.94
C PHE A 65 -16.79 2.75 1.14
N LYS A 66 -17.06 1.56 0.61
CA LYS A 66 -16.15 0.88 -0.33
C LYS A 66 -16.15 1.50 -1.73
N ASP A 67 -17.19 2.28 -2.05
CA ASP A 67 -17.42 2.85 -3.38
C ASP A 67 -16.81 4.27 -3.43
N LEU A 68 -15.48 4.31 -3.38
CA LEU A 68 -14.65 5.48 -3.63
C LEU A 68 -13.94 5.32 -4.97
N PRO A 69 -13.61 6.42 -5.68
CA PRO A 69 -12.81 6.35 -6.91
C PRO A 69 -11.51 5.58 -6.66
N ILE A 70 -11.26 4.55 -7.47
CA ILE A 70 -10.03 3.78 -7.38
C ILE A 70 -8.91 4.55 -8.08
N ASP A 71 -7.90 4.92 -7.31
CA ASP A 71 -6.73 5.67 -7.79
C ASP A 71 -5.56 5.37 -6.84
N GLU A 72 -4.36 5.22 -7.41
CA GLU A 72 -3.14 4.83 -6.65
C GLU A 72 -2.79 5.84 -5.55
N ASP A 73 -3.12 7.12 -5.75
CA ASP A 73 -2.85 8.19 -4.80
C ASP A 73 -4.04 8.46 -3.86
N SER A 74 -5.19 7.79 -4.03
CA SER A 74 -6.37 8.01 -3.17
C SER A 74 -6.95 6.76 -2.53
N TYR A 75 -7.27 5.72 -3.28
CA TYR A 75 -7.92 4.54 -2.72
C TYR A 75 -7.79 3.33 -3.63
N MET A 76 -7.29 2.22 -3.08
CA MET A 76 -7.08 0.97 -3.84
C MET A 76 -8.00 -0.17 -3.38
N GLY A 77 -9.12 0.13 -2.71
CA GLY A 77 -10.00 -0.92 -2.16
C GLY A 77 -9.47 -1.60 -0.89
N VAL A 78 -8.37 -1.09 -0.34
CA VAL A 78 -7.65 -1.68 0.80
C VAL A 78 -7.21 -0.59 1.78
N VAL A 79 -7.18 -0.96 3.07
CA VAL A 79 -6.69 -0.13 4.19
C VAL A 79 -5.91 -1.00 5.18
N ASP A 80 -5.08 -0.38 6.02
CA ASP A 80 -4.51 -1.07 7.19
C ASP A 80 -5.47 -1.02 8.39
N GLU A 81 -5.13 -1.76 9.46
CA GLU A 81 -5.94 -1.83 10.67
C GLU A 81 -6.14 -0.45 11.31
N ALA A 82 -5.06 0.33 11.43
CA ALA A 82 -5.11 1.65 12.07
C ALA A 82 -6.04 2.62 11.33
N THR A 83 -6.07 2.59 9.99
CA THR A 83 -7.00 3.39 9.20
C THR A 83 -8.44 2.93 9.37
N LEU A 84 -8.68 1.61 9.41
CA LEU A 84 -10.01 1.07 9.69
C LEU A 84 -10.50 1.48 11.08
N GLU A 85 -9.70 1.28 12.12
CA GLU A 85 -10.03 1.64 13.50
C GLU A 85 -10.33 3.13 13.63
N LYS A 86 -9.51 4.00 13.03
CA LYS A 86 -9.74 5.45 13.03
C LYS A 86 -11.09 5.81 12.38
N ALA A 87 -11.42 5.19 11.26
CA ALA A 87 -12.68 5.44 10.56
C ALA A 87 -13.88 4.91 11.35
N ALA A 88 -13.79 3.69 11.89
CA ALA A 88 -14.81 3.06 12.71
C ALA A 88 -15.08 3.89 13.97
N TRP A 89 -14.02 4.29 14.70
CA TRP A 89 -14.14 5.10 15.90
C TRP A 89 -14.78 6.48 15.61
N SER A 90 -14.37 7.14 14.52
CA SER A 90 -14.97 8.41 14.10
C SER A 90 -16.46 8.27 13.85
N LEU A 91 -16.86 7.24 13.10
CA LEU A 91 -18.28 6.96 12.80
C LEU A 91 -19.07 6.65 14.07
N LEU A 92 -18.55 5.78 14.93
CA LEU A 92 -19.20 5.38 16.19
C LEU A 92 -19.40 6.58 17.12
N LYS A 93 -18.40 7.47 17.20
CA LYS A 93 -18.51 8.72 17.96
C LYS A 93 -19.64 9.61 17.44
N ASP A 94 -19.75 9.77 16.13
CA ASP A 94 -20.79 10.60 15.53
C ASP A 94 -22.19 9.98 15.65
N LEU A 95 -22.30 8.65 15.51
CA LEU A 95 -23.53 7.91 15.78
C LEU A 95 -23.96 8.06 17.23
N LYS A 96 -23.02 7.89 18.16
CA LYS A 96 -23.28 8.07 19.59
C LYS A 96 -23.74 9.48 19.92
N ARG A 97 -23.16 10.51 19.29
CA ARG A 97 -23.60 11.91 19.45
C ARG A 97 -25.06 12.09 19.04
N ILE A 98 -25.51 11.45 17.96
CA ILE A 98 -26.92 11.51 17.54
C ILE A 98 -27.80 10.80 18.58
N THR A 99 -27.43 9.59 19.00
CA THR A 99 -28.26 8.84 19.95
C THR A 99 -28.31 9.50 21.32
N ASP A 100 -27.22 10.11 21.78
CA ASP A 100 -27.16 10.82 23.06
C ASP A 100 -27.95 12.14 23.03
N SER A 101 -28.27 12.68 21.84
CA SER A 101 -29.06 13.91 21.69
C SER A 101 -30.57 13.71 21.83
N ASP A 102 -31.05 12.46 21.90
CA ASP A 102 -32.49 12.10 21.94
C ASP A 102 -33.32 12.74 20.81
N VAL A 103 -32.68 13.04 19.68
CA VAL A 103 -33.35 13.61 18.50
C VAL A 103 -34.31 12.59 17.87
N LYS A 104 -35.49 13.06 17.42
CA LYS A 104 -36.62 12.21 16.99
C LYS A 104 -37.18 12.60 15.62
N GLY A 105 -37.94 11.70 15.03
CA GLY A 105 -38.76 11.94 13.84
C GLY A 105 -37.93 12.28 12.60
N GLU A 106 -38.41 13.24 11.81
CA GLU A 106 -37.75 13.65 10.55
C GLU A 106 -36.37 14.25 10.77
N LEU A 107 -36.17 14.99 11.87
CA LEU A 107 -34.89 15.62 12.19
C LEU A 107 -33.81 14.56 12.43
N PHE A 108 -34.13 13.51 13.20
CA PHE A 108 -33.25 12.35 13.40
C PHE A 108 -32.80 11.74 12.07
N VAL A 109 -33.74 11.50 11.14
CA VAL A 109 -33.41 10.89 9.85
C VAL A 109 -32.48 11.78 9.03
N LYS A 110 -32.70 13.10 9.03
CA LYS A 110 -31.83 14.06 8.33
C LYS A 110 -30.43 14.08 8.92
N GLU A 111 -30.30 14.18 10.24
CA GLU A 111 -29.01 14.20 10.92
C GLU A 111 -28.23 12.91 10.75
N LEU A 112 -28.91 11.76 10.83
CA LEU A 112 -28.31 10.45 10.62
C LEU A 112 -27.73 10.31 9.21
N LEU A 113 -28.53 10.56 8.17
CA LEU A 113 -28.08 10.42 6.78
C LEU A 113 -26.98 11.43 6.44
N TRP A 114 -27.07 12.66 6.96
CA TRP A 114 -26.02 13.66 6.81
C TRP A 114 -24.71 13.25 7.48
N THR A 115 -24.80 12.69 8.68
CA THR A 115 -23.63 12.18 9.42
C THR A 115 -22.95 11.03 8.68
N LEU A 116 -23.73 10.11 8.09
CA LEU A 116 -23.18 9.02 7.27
C LEU A 116 -22.48 9.55 6.00
N HIS A 117 -23.02 10.59 5.39
CA HIS A 117 -22.39 11.25 4.25
C HIS A 117 -21.04 11.86 4.64
N LEU A 118 -21.00 12.63 5.74
CA LEU A 118 -19.76 13.23 6.25
C LEU A 118 -18.72 12.16 6.67
N ALA A 119 -19.17 11.09 7.30
CA ALA A 119 -18.30 9.98 7.68
C ALA A 119 -17.69 9.29 6.46
N LYS A 120 -18.40 9.21 5.32
CA LYS A 120 -17.85 8.71 4.05
C LYS A 120 -16.73 9.62 3.53
N ASP A 121 -16.92 10.93 3.58
CA ASP A 121 -15.90 11.90 3.13
C ASP A 121 -14.64 11.88 4.02
N ASN A 122 -14.85 11.76 5.34
CA ASN A 122 -13.77 11.57 6.29
C ASN A 122 -13.01 10.26 6.02
N PHE A 123 -13.74 9.16 5.78
CA PHE A 123 -13.13 7.89 5.41
C PHE A 123 -12.31 8.00 4.13
N ALA A 124 -12.83 8.66 3.08
CA ALA A 124 -12.09 8.89 1.84
C ALA A 124 -10.78 9.65 2.08
N SER A 125 -10.80 10.64 2.97
CA SER A 125 -9.61 11.39 3.36
C SER A 125 -8.58 10.53 4.11
N TYR A 126 -9.04 9.67 5.04
CA TYR A 126 -8.17 8.74 5.76
C TYR A 126 -7.55 7.70 4.83
N ALA A 127 -8.35 7.14 3.91
CA ALA A 127 -7.88 6.21 2.91
C ALA A 127 -6.82 6.85 1.98
N ALA A 128 -7.04 8.08 1.52
CA ALA A 128 -6.07 8.80 0.71
C ALA A 128 -4.77 9.10 1.46
N GLN A 129 -4.86 9.45 2.75
CA GLN A 129 -3.67 9.62 3.59
C GLN A 129 -2.90 8.30 3.75
N PHE A 130 -3.63 7.19 3.95
CA PHE A 130 -3.05 5.85 4.02
C PHE A 130 -2.31 5.50 2.71
N GLN A 131 -2.94 5.66 1.55
CA GLN A 131 -2.31 5.36 0.26
C GLN A 131 -1.02 6.16 0.06
N LYS A 132 -1.02 7.44 0.41
CA LYS A 132 0.14 8.32 0.23
C LYS A 132 1.30 8.05 1.17
N THR A 133 1.02 7.67 2.42
CA THR A 133 2.03 7.70 3.50
C THR A 133 2.35 6.33 4.11
N ALA A 134 1.41 5.40 4.06
CA ALA A 134 1.47 4.15 4.82
C ALA A 134 1.30 2.91 3.94
N PHE A 135 0.74 3.01 2.73
CA PHE A 135 0.70 1.91 1.78
C PHE A 135 2.07 1.72 1.12
N CYS A 136 2.68 0.55 1.30
CA CYS A 136 4.00 0.22 0.76
C CYS A 136 5.07 1.32 0.92
N PRO A 137 5.38 1.75 2.16
CA PRO A 137 6.30 2.86 2.43
C PRO A 137 7.76 2.53 2.10
N ASN A 138 8.07 1.25 1.83
CA ASN A 138 9.41 0.82 1.51
C ASN A 138 9.85 1.34 0.13
N LYS A 139 10.97 2.06 0.10
CA LYS A 139 11.59 2.55 -1.14
C LYS A 139 12.42 1.49 -1.87
N CYS A 140 12.76 0.42 -1.15
CA CYS A 140 13.55 -0.72 -1.60
C CYS A 140 13.11 -1.94 -0.77
N GLY A 141 13.61 -3.12 -1.12
CA GLY A 141 13.31 -4.37 -0.42
C GLY A 141 11.93 -4.95 -0.73
N LEU A 142 11.58 -5.97 0.04
CA LEU A 142 10.27 -6.58 0.12
C LEU A 142 9.70 -6.32 1.52
N MET A 143 8.62 -5.55 1.58
CA MET A 143 7.82 -5.38 2.79
C MET A 143 6.56 -6.23 2.69
N LEU A 144 6.23 -6.97 3.75
CA LEU A 144 5.00 -7.73 3.87
C LEU A 144 4.04 -6.98 4.77
N GLN A 145 3.03 -6.34 4.17
CA GLN A 145 2.10 -5.46 4.87
C GLN A 145 0.73 -6.13 5.04
N PRO A 146 0.20 -6.26 6.27
CA PRO A 146 -1.16 -6.73 6.48
C PRO A 146 -2.16 -5.65 6.03
N LEU A 147 -3.09 -6.03 5.16
CA LEU A 147 -4.13 -5.15 4.63
C LEU A 147 -5.51 -5.80 4.74
N ILE A 148 -6.52 -4.95 4.85
CA ILE A 148 -7.93 -5.32 4.89
C ILE A 148 -8.53 -4.99 3.53
N TRP A 149 -9.06 -6.01 2.86
CA TRP A 149 -9.80 -5.83 1.62
C TRP A 149 -11.21 -5.40 1.94
N CYS A 150 -11.55 -4.16 1.59
CA CYS A 150 -12.82 -3.58 1.98
C CYS A 150 -14.02 -4.35 1.46
N SER A 151 -13.95 -4.88 0.23
CA SER A 151 -15.05 -5.62 -0.39
C SER A 151 -15.39 -6.93 0.32
N THR A 152 -14.42 -7.58 0.98
CA THR A 152 -14.59 -8.92 1.58
C THR A 152 -14.34 -8.96 3.07
N CYS A 153 -13.84 -7.88 3.67
CA CYS A 153 -13.31 -7.81 5.03
C CYS A 153 -12.22 -8.84 5.35
N GLN A 154 -11.54 -9.34 4.32
CA GLN A 154 -10.45 -10.29 4.51
C GLN A 154 -9.15 -9.57 4.83
N LYS A 155 -8.50 -10.02 5.90
CA LYS A 155 -7.12 -9.64 6.22
C LYS A 155 -6.17 -10.50 5.38
N GLN A 156 -5.35 -9.85 4.57
CA GLN A 156 -4.37 -10.52 3.72
C GLN A 156 -3.01 -9.82 3.81
N VAL A 157 -1.94 -10.58 3.62
CA VAL A 157 -0.58 -10.03 3.61
C VAL A 157 -0.22 -9.64 2.19
N HIS A 158 -0.12 -8.35 1.94
CA HIS A 158 0.30 -7.77 0.68
C HIS A 158 1.83 -7.69 0.58
N SER A 159 2.36 -8.00 -0.60
CA SER A 159 3.82 -7.99 -0.86
C SER A 159 4.23 -6.71 -1.60
N CYS A 160 4.76 -5.75 -0.86
CA CYS A 160 5.30 -4.50 -1.38
C CYS A 160 6.71 -4.72 -1.95
N ARG A 161 6.79 -5.13 -3.22
CA ARG A 161 8.04 -5.49 -3.91
C ARG A 161 8.70 -4.28 -4.55
N LYS A 162 9.97 -4.05 -4.21
CA LYS A 162 10.91 -3.12 -4.85
C LYS A 162 12.25 -3.84 -5.08
N SER A 163 13.31 -3.13 -5.45
CA SER A 163 14.67 -3.70 -5.56
C SER A 163 15.14 -4.25 -4.21
N SER A 164 15.48 -5.54 -4.12
CA SER A 164 16.00 -6.15 -2.88
C SER A 164 17.29 -5.48 -2.38
N ASN A 165 18.10 -4.95 -3.28
CA ASN A 165 19.25 -4.13 -2.94
C ASN A 165 18.77 -2.71 -2.57
N CYS A 166 18.96 -2.35 -1.30
CA CYS A 166 18.62 -1.06 -0.70
C CYS A 166 19.75 -0.03 -0.78
N GLY A 167 20.82 -0.35 -1.52
CA GLY A 167 21.94 0.54 -1.79
C GLY A 167 23.17 0.24 -0.94
N GLU A 168 24.09 1.19 -0.99
CA GLU A 168 25.43 1.07 -0.40
C GLU A 168 25.66 2.18 0.63
N ARG A 169 26.24 1.83 1.78
CA ARG A 169 26.58 2.76 2.85
C ARG A 169 28.11 2.86 3.00
N LYS A 170 28.66 4.07 2.98
CA LYS A 170 30.09 4.30 3.23
C LYS A 170 30.29 4.58 4.71
N VAL A 171 31.10 3.76 5.38
CA VAL A 171 31.37 3.89 6.82
C VAL A 171 32.85 4.22 7.01
N LYS A 172 33.13 5.35 7.65
CA LYS A 172 34.49 5.74 8.05
C LYS A 172 34.58 5.64 9.57
N VAL A 173 35.59 4.95 10.06
CA VAL A 173 35.80 4.70 11.49
C VAL A 173 37.30 4.83 11.80
N HIS A 174 37.68 5.45 12.91
CA HIS A 174 39.09 5.50 13.28
C HIS A 174 39.52 4.20 13.96
N GLN A 175 40.80 3.85 13.80
CA GLN A 175 41.40 2.74 14.53
C GLN A 175 41.17 2.90 16.04
N MET A 176 40.94 1.79 16.74
CA MET A 176 40.58 1.70 18.17
C MET A 176 39.16 2.16 18.52
N GLU A 177 38.39 2.73 17.60
CA GLU A 177 36.95 2.98 17.80
C GLU A 177 36.10 1.74 17.48
N ASP A 178 34.81 1.82 17.79
CA ASP A 178 33.85 0.77 17.49
C ASP A 178 33.19 1.03 16.14
N MET A 179 33.18 0.03 15.26
CA MET A 179 32.42 0.06 14.01
C MET A 179 31.04 -0.50 14.25
N ILE A 180 30.02 0.26 13.84
CA ILE A 180 28.61 -0.14 13.89
C ILE A 180 28.06 -0.11 12.46
N LEU A 181 27.60 -1.27 11.98
CA LEU A 181 26.90 -1.40 10.71
C LEU A 181 25.42 -1.58 10.99
N ASP A 182 24.62 -0.54 10.73
CA ASP A 182 23.18 -0.56 10.94
C ASP A 182 22.44 -0.96 9.66
N CYS A 183 21.68 -2.05 9.74
CA CYS A 183 20.87 -2.58 8.65
C CYS A 183 19.38 -2.25 8.79
N GLU A 184 18.97 -1.62 9.90
CA GLU A 184 17.58 -1.27 10.13
C GLU A 184 17.08 -0.24 9.11
N LEU A 185 15.85 -0.45 8.63
CA LEU A 185 15.06 0.53 7.89
C LEU A 185 13.75 0.76 8.63
N ASN A 186 13.20 1.98 8.52
CA ASN A 186 12.00 2.39 9.27
C ASN A 186 10.80 1.43 9.12
N TRP A 187 10.68 0.75 7.97
CA TRP A 187 9.58 -0.16 7.66
C TRP A 187 9.81 -1.60 8.16
N HIS A 188 11.01 -1.95 8.65
CA HIS A 188 11.29 -3.30 9.15
C HIS A 188 10.38 -3.66 10.34
N LYS A 189 10.20 -2.74 11.30
CA LYS A 189 9.30 -2.96 12.45
C LYS A 189 7.83 -3.12 12.05
N LEU A 190 7.46 -2.66 10.85
CA LEU A 190 6.09 -2.70 10.34
C LEU A 190 5.84 -3.93 9.45
N SER A 191 6.90 -4.55 8.92
CA SER A 191 6.79 -5.71 8.03
C SER A 191 6.53 -6.98 8.83
N GLN A 192 5.59 -7.79 8.36
CA GLN A 192 5.38 -9.13 8.90
C GLN A 192 6.34 -10.15 8.28
N GLY A 193 6.47 -11.32 8.91
CA GLY A 193 7.20 -12.46 8.35
C GLY A 193 8.70 -12.21 8.10
N LEU A 194 9.32 -11.30 8.87
CA LEU A 194 10.76 -11.13 8.87
C LEU A 194 11.43 -12.20 9.73
N THR A 195 12.62 -12.65 9.33
CA THR A 195 13.40 -13.64 10.08
C THR A 195 14.57 -12.98 10.81
N ASP A 196 15.80 -13.28 10.42
CA ASP A 196 17.00 -12.79 11.10
C ASP A 196 17.78 -11.85 10.18
N TYR A 197 18.49 -10.91 10.78
CA TYR A 197 19.56 -10.18 10.13
C TYR A 197 20.79 -11.08 10.09
N SER A 198 21.39 -11.19 8.91
CA SER A 198 22.63 -11.92 8.68
C SER A 198 23.66 -10.97 8.11
N PHE A 199 24.78 -10.79 8.81
CA PHE A 199 25.88 -9.96 8.35
C PHE A 199 26.99 -10.84 7.79
N TYR A 200 27.47 -10.47 6.62
CA TYR A 200 28.53 -11.15 5.91
C TYR A 200 29.69 -10.21 5.68
N ARG A 201 30.91 -10.73 5.82
CA ARG A 201 32.12 -10.11 5.31
C ARG A 201 32.34 -10.61 3.88
N VAL A 202 32.45 -9.68 2.93
CA VAL A 202 32.57 -10.00 1.50
C VAL A 202 34.04 -9.95 1.09
N TRP A 203 34.50 -11.02 0.44
CA TRP A 203 35.87 -11.21 -0.04
C TRP A 203 35.88 -11.37 -1.56
N GLY A 204 36.59 -10.50 -2.27
CA GLY A 204 36.81 -10.63 -3.72
C GLY A 204 35.53 -10.87 -4.54
N LYS A 205 35.66 -11.54 -5.69
CA LYS A 205 34.50 -12.00 -6.47
C LYS A 205 34.05 -13.36 -5.92
N ASN A 206 32.93 -13.37 -5.20
CA ASN A 206 32.13 -14.55 -4.85
C ASN A 206 32.55 -15.36 -3.61
N SER A 207 33.31 -14.78 -2.68
CA SER A 207 33.49 -15.38 -1.36
C SER A 207 32.91 -14.48 -0.29
N GLU A 208 32.20 -15.06 0.68
CA GLU A 208 31.71 -14.33 1.84
C GLU A 208 31.75 -15.22 3.08
N THR A 209 31.86 -14.59 4.25
CA THR A 209 31.87 -15.27 5.54
C THR A 209 30.80 -14.67 6.43
N LEU A 210 29.91 -15.51 6.98
CA LEU A 210 28.92 -15.08 7.95
C LEU A 210 29.63 -14.60 9.22
N MET A 211 29.37 -13.35 9.59
CA MET A 211 29.93 -12.67 10.76
C MET A 211 29.00 -12.78 11.97
N SER A 212 27.70 -12.58 11.75
CA SER A 212 26.67 -12.68 12.77
C SER A 212 25.32 -13.01 12.13
N LYS A 213 24.45 -13.65 12.92
CA LYS A 213 23.05 -13.89 12.57
C LYS A 213 22.20 -13.78 13.83
N GLY A 214 21.14 -12.99 13.79
CA GLY A 214 20.28 -12.76 14.96
C GLY A 214 19.13 -11.79 14.68
N LYS A 215 18.45 -11.38 15.75
CA LYS A 215 17.39 -10.37 15.68
C LYS A 215 17.94 -8.95 15.73
N GLU A 216 19.19 -8.78 16.13
CA GLU A 216 19.86 -7.50 16.21
C GLU A 216 20.07 -6.92 14.80
N PRO A 217 19.55 -5.71 14.51
CA PRO A 217 19.70 -5.10 13.19
C PRO A 217 21.08 -4.48 12.97
N THR A 218 22.00 -4.63 13.93
CA THR A 218 23.33 -4.02 13.88
C THR A 218 24.43 -5.06 14.06
N LEU A 219 25.55 -4.85 13.36
CA LEU A 219 26.81 -5.53 13.63
C LEU A 219 27.76 -4.54 14.28
N THR A 220 28.22 -4.85 15.49
CA THR A 220 29.22 -4.05 16.20
C THR A 220 30.56 -4.79 16.25
N LYS A 221 31.64 -4.12 15.83
CA LYS A 221 33.02 -4.60 15.97
C LYS A 221 33.79 -3.60 16.81
N THR A 222 34.15 -4.01 18.02
CA THR A 222 34.91 -3.15 18.93
C THR A 222 36.39 -3.06 18.54
N MET A 223 37.00 -1.90 18.84
CA MET A 223 38.42 -1.60 18.61
C MET A 223 38.91 -2.01 17.22
N VAL A 224 38.37 -1.37 16.19
CA VAL A 224 38.69 -1.72 14.79
C VAL A 224 40.16 -1.52 14.44
N ARG A 225 40.64 -2.38 13.56
CA ARG A 225 42.01 -2.41 13.03
C ARG A 225 41.98 -2.22 11.50
N PRO A 226 43.10 -1.84 10.87
CA PRO A 226 43.15 -1.67 9.41
C PRO A 226 42.63 -2.88 8.60
N LYS A 227 42.84 -4.11 9.11
CA LYS A 227 42.33 -5.34 8.48
C LYS A 227 40.80 -5.45 8.45
N ASP A 228 40.10 -4.73 9.33
CA ASP A 228 38.65 -4.70 9.40
C ASP A 228 38.05 -3.79 8.31
N ALA A 229 38.86 -3.00 7.60
CA ALA A 229 38.41 -2.29 6.40
C ALA A 229 38.01 -3.29 5.29
N GLY A 230 37.00 -2.95 4.48
CA GLY A 230 36.52 -3.79 3.40
C GLY A 230 35.01 -3.70 3.18
N THR A 231 34.47 -4.65 2.41
CA THR A 231 33.05 -4.70 2.10
C THR A 231 32.33 -5.68 3.02
N TYR A 232 31.18 -5.24 3.53
CA TYR A 232 30.25 -6.05 4.29
C TYR A 232 28.89 -6.03 3.61
N ARG A 233 28.09 -7.05 3.87
CA ARG A 233 26.73 -7.19 3.35
C ARG A 233 25.82 -7.58 4.49
N CYS A 234 24.73 -6.85 4.68
CA CYS A 234 23.63 -7.29 5.52
C CYS A 234 22.52 -7.87 4.65
N GLU A 235 21.91 -8.94 5.13
CA GLU A 235 20.69 -9.51 4.59
C GLU A 235 19.66 -9.67 5.71
N LEU A 236 18.49 -9.07 5.57
CA LEU A 236 17.33 -9.35 6.39
C LEU A 236 16.48 -10.42 5.69
N GLY A 237 16.35 -11.59 6.29
CA GLY A 237 15.56 -12.68 5.74
C GLY A 237 14.04 -12.45 5.87
N SER A 238 13.29 -13.20 5.07
CA SER A 238 11.83 -13.27 5.14
C SER A 238 11.38 -14.74 5.15
N VAL A 239 10.13 -14.99 5.55
CA VAL A 239 9.45 -16.28 5.37
C VAL A 239 9.15 -16.58 3.89
N GLN A 240 9.21 -15.58 3.01
CA GLN A 240 9.22 -15.79 1.56
C GLN A 240 10.61 -16.22 1.09
N SER A 241 10.71 -16.80 -0.11
CA SER A 241 11.97 -17.34 -0.66
C SER A 241 13.05 -16.27 -0.95
N SER A 242 12.69 -14.98 -0.99
CA SER A 242 13.62 -13.88 -1.21
C SER A 242 13.85 -13.07 0.07
N PRO A 243 15.07 -12.53 0.30
CA PRO A 243 15.33 -11.66 1.44
C PRO A 243 14.51 -10.37 1.36
N ALA A 244 14.12 -9.86 2.52
CA ALA A 244 13.39 -8.61 2.66
C ALA A 244 14.28 -7.40 2.35
N THR A 245 15.55 -7.43 2.72
CA THR A 245 16.48 -6.29 2.51
C THR A 245 17.90 -6.79 2.33
N ILE A 246 18.63 -6.20 1.38
CA ILE A 246 20.08 -6.36 1.23
C ILE A 246 20.71 -4.96 1.24
N ILE A 247 21.72 -4.75 2.09
CA ILE A 247 22.49 -3.50 2.16
C ILE A 247 23.98 -3.84 2.12
N TYR A 248 24.75 -3.11 1.32
CA TYR A 248 26.20 -3.21 1.30
C TYR A 248 26.82 -2.08 2.10
N PHE A 249 27.89 -2.38 2.84
CA PHE A 249 28.67 -1.40 3.59
C PHE A 249 30.11 -1.41 3.09
N HIS A 250 30.65 -0.24 2.77
CA HIS A 250 32.04 -0.04 2.40
C HIS A 250 32.75 0.64 3.55
N VAL A 251 33.49 -0.13 4.33
CA VAL A 251 34.17 0.31 5.55
C VAL A 251 35.59 0.75 5.23
N THR A 252 35.91 1.99 5.61
CA THR A 252 37.26 2.55 5.58
C THR A 252 37.73 2.79 7.01
N VAL A 253 38.86 2.19 7.39
CA VAL A 253 39.48 2.41 8.70
C VAL A 253 40.53 3.52 8.56
N LEU A 254 40.31 4.62 9.28
CA LEU A 254 41.22 5.74 9.36
C LEU A 254 42.28 5.51 10.45
N PRO A 255 43.45 6.17 10.38
CA PRO A 255 44.42 6.13 11.46
C PRO A 255 43.81 6.51 12.82
N LYS A 256 44.42 6.03 13.90
CA LYS A 256 44.04 6.41 15.27
C LYS A 256 43.97 7.93 15.37
N ARG A 257 42.96 8.48 16.06
CA ARG A 257 42.92 9.92 16.36
C ARG A 257 44.16 10.27 17.17
N ILE A 258 44.87 11.31 16.74
CA ILE A 258 45.88 11.95 17.57
C ILE A 258 45.07 12.71 18.63
N VAL A 259 45.02 12.16 19.84
CA VAL A 259 44.59 12.93 21.01
C VAL A 259 45.84 13.72 21.39
N GLU A 260 45.86 15.02 21.09
CA GLU A 260 46.76 15.91 21.82
C GLU A 260 46.29 15.89 23.26
N GLU A 261 46.97 15.11 24.10
CA GLU A 261 46.91 15.31 25.54
C GLU A 261 47.49 16.70 25.79
N ILE A 262 46.61 17.69 25.98
CA ILE A 262 47.00 18.91 26.69
C ILE A 262 47.44 18.42 28.08
N PRO A 263 48.71 18.60 28.48
CA PRO A 263 49.16 18.12 29.78
C PRO A 263 48.30 18.79 30.85
N SER A 264 47.61 18.00 31.67
CA SER A 264 46.99 18.51 32.89
C SER A 264 48.07 19.21 33.71
N PRO A 265 47.88 20.47 34.13
CA PRO A 265 48.83 21.11 35.02
C PRO A 265 48.80 20.37 36.36
N ASN A 266 49.94 19.77 36.72
CA ASN A 266 50.15 19.21 38.04
C ASN A 266 49.85 20.29 39.08
N THR A 267 48.84 20.06 39.91
CA THR A 267 48.53 20.92 41.05
C THR A 267 48.83 20.10 42.31
N GLU A 268 50.00 20.35 42.91
CA GLU A 268 50.25 20.05 44.32
C GLU A 268 49.90 21.30 45.15
N THR A 269 49.21 21.04 46.25
CA THR A 269 48.54 21.90 47.24
C THR A 269 49.43 22.85 48.04
N GLU A 270 48.95 24.05 48.38
CA GLU A 270 48.65 24.48 49.77
C GLU A 270 48.05 25.91 49.87
N ASP A 271 47.16 26.05 50.86
CA ASP A 271 46.75 27.23 51.65
C ASP A 271 45.67 28.26 51.21
N GLU A 272 44.51 28.06 51.85
CA GLU A 272 43.67 28.96 52.65
C GLU A 272 43.15 30.35 52.17
N VAL A 273 41.90 30.59 52.61
CA VAL A 273 41.14 31.83 52.85
C VAL A 273 40.19 32.33 51.74
N ALA A 274 38.89 32.27 52.04
CA ALA A 274 37.78 32.95 51.35
C ALA A 274 37.48 34.32 52.05
N PRO A 275 36.54 35.18 51.59
CA PRO A 275 35.75 35.22 50.35
C PRO A 275 35.79 36.61 49.66
N GLY A 276 35.35 36.71 48.39
CA GLY A 276 35.24 38.01 47.71
C GLY A 276 34.44 37.97 46.41
N GLU A 277 33.62 39.00 46.23
CA GLU A 277 32.50 39.21 45.30
C GLU A 277 32.92 39.71 43.90
N VAL A 278 31.94 39.76 42.97
CA VAL A 278 31.81 40.66 41.78
C VAL A 278 32.06 40.07 40.36
N THR A 279 30.93 39.68 39.73
CA THR A 279 30.34 40.22 38.47
C THR A 279 31.00 40.07 37.08
N LEU A 280 30.14 39.70 36.10
CA LEU A 280 30.18 39.92 34.62
C LEU A 280 31.35 39.26 33.86
N ASP A 281 31.19 38.57 32.73
CA ASP A 281 30.35 38.94 31.59
C ASP A 281 30.21 37.79 30.58
N ARG A 282 29.09 37.81 29.83
CA ARG A 282 28.73 36.91 28.72
C ARG A 282 29.03 37.64 27.40
N PRO A 283 29.42 36.93 26.31
CA PRO A 283 28.54 36.98 25.13
C PRO A 283 28.31 35.61 24.47
N GLN A 284 27.04 35.34 24.22
CA GLN A 284 26.53 34.46 23.18
C GLN A 284 26.80 35.06 21.80
N THR A 285 27.16 34.22 20.85
CA THR A 285 26.90 34.47 19.43
C THR A 285 26.13 33.29 18.86
N ALA A 286 24.83 33.49 18.67
CA ALA A 286 23.98 32.67 17.83
C ALA A 286 23.89 33.37 16.46
N THR A 287 24.32 32.70 15.39
CA THR A 287 24.15 33.20 14.03
C THR A 287 23.17 32.30 13.29
N THR A 288 21.98 32.85 13.07
CA THR A 288 20.91 32.31 12.24
C THR A 288 21.22 32.60 10.77
N LEU A 289 21.41 31.57 9.94
CA LEU A 289 21.49 31.70 8.50
C LEU A 289 20.16 31.24 7.87
N GLN A 290 19.38 32.22 7.41
CA GLN A 290 18.23 32.03 6.51
C GLN A 290 18.73 31.71 5.10
N SER A 291 18.35 30.57 4.56
CA SER A 291 18.49 30.23 3.13
C SER A 291 17.13 30.30 2.46
N GLN A 292 16.97 31.23 1.51
CA GLN A 292 15.81 31.34 0.63
C GLN A 292 15.81 30.21 -0.42
N SER A 293 14.63 29.64 -0.68
CA SER A 293 14.37 28.64 -1.72
C SER A 293 13.55 29.27 -2.86
N PRO A 294 13.83 28.98 -4.16
CA PRO A 294 13.06 29.55 -5.27
C PRO A 294 11.79 28.75 -5.62
N LYS A 295 10.71 29.49 -5.92
CA LYS A 295 9.34 29.04 -6.22
C LYS A 295 9.21 28.12 -7.45
N PRO A 296 8.43 27.02 -7.40
CA PRO A 296 8.22 26.08 -8.51
C PRO A 296 6.86 26.30 -9.25
N GLU A 297 6.41 27.53 -9.46
CA GLU A 297 5.07 27.77 -10.06
C GLU A 297 5.06 27.77 -11.60
N LYS A 298 6.23 27.84 -12.26
CA LYS A 298 6.30 28.01 -13.73
C LYS A 298 6.41 26.70 -14.52
N VAL A 299 6.72 25.58 -13.88
CA VAL A 299 6.93 24.28 -14.56
C VAL A 299 5.65 23.43 -14.65
N LEU A 300 4.74 23.55 -13.68
CA LEU A 300 3.45 22.82 -13.71
C LEU A 300 2.48 23.35 -14.77
N ARG A 301 2.45 24.68 -14.98
CA ARG A 301 1.51 25.30 -15.94
C ARG A 301 1.82 24.92 -17.39
N SER A 302 3.10 24.72 -17.73
CA SER A 302 3.51 24.28 -19.07
C SER A 302 3.15 22.81 -19.34
N ARG A 303 3.14 21.95 -18.31
CA ARG A 303 2.82 20.53 -18.47
C ARG A 303 1.31 20.28 -18.58
N LEU A 304 0.49 21.05 -17.84
CA LEU A 304 -0.97 20.94 -17.90
C LEU A 304 -1.52 21.35 -19.28
N VAL A 305 -0.97 22.42 -19.86
CA VAL A 305 -1.36 22.87 -21.21
C VAL A 305 -0.96 21.85 -22.28
N GLY A 306 0.21 21.21 -22.15
CA GLY A 306 0.63 20.14 -23.06
C GLY A 306 -0.29 18.91 -23.02
N LEU A 307 -0.73 18.49 -21.83
CA LEU A 307 -1.62 17.34 -21.67
C LEU A 307 -3.04 17.62 -22.20
N LEU A 308 -3.56 18.83 -22.02
CA LEU A 308 -4.87 19.24 -22.54
C LEU A 308 -4.89 19.25 -24.08
N ILE A 309 -3.82 19.75 -24.71
CA ILE A 309 -3.70 19.75 -26.18
C ILE A 309 -3.65 18.30 -26.71
N TRP A 310 -2.88 17.42 -26.06
CA TRP A 310 -2.79 16.02 -26.48
C TRP A 310 -4.13 15.29 -26.32
N GLY A 311 -4.85 15.55 -25.23
CA GLY A 311 -6.20 15.01 -25.00
C GLY A 311 -7.17 15.38 -26.11
N PHE A 312 -7.18 16.64 -26.55
CA PHE A 312 -8.02 17.09 -27.67
C PHE A 312 -7.67 16.42 -29.00
N VAL A 313 -6.39 16.21 -29.28
CA VAL A 313 -5.96 15.52 -30.52
C VAL A 313 -6.43 14.07 -30.55
N VAL A 314 -6.33 13.36 -29.42
CA VAL A 314 -6.81 11.97 -29.31
C VAL A 314 -8.33 11.89 -29.47
N LEU A 315 -9.07 12.85 -28.93
CA LEU A 315 -10.53 12.93 -29.05
C LEU A 315 -10.99 13.21 -30.48
N ILE A 316 -10.29 14.10 -31.19
CA ILE A 316 -10.58 14.38 -32.61
C ILE A 316 -10.25 13.15 -33.47
N ALA A 317 -9.13 12.47 -33.19
CA ALA A 317 -8.76 11.25 -33.91
C ALA A 317 -9.77 10.10 -33.67
N SER A 318 -10.25 9.92 -32.44
CA SER A 318 -11.25 8.89 -32.13
C SER A 318 -12.59 9.17 -32.81
N VAL A 319 -13.06 10.42 -32.78
CA VAL A 319 -14.29 10.83 -33.49
C VAL A 319 -14.14 10.67 -35.01
N ALA A 320 -13.00 11.07 -35.58
CA ALA A 320 -12.73 10.87 -37.01
C ALA A 320 -12.71 9.37 -37.38
N THR A 321 -12.14 8.52 -36.52
CA THR A 321 -12.09 7.06 -36.73
C THR A 321 -13.49 6.46 -36.69
N VAL A 322 -14.35 6.88 -35.75
CA VAL A 322 -15.75 6.43 -35.67
C VAL A 322 -16.56 6.91 -36.89
N ILE A 323 -16.34 8.14 -37.37
CA ILE A 323 -17.00 8.68 -38.57
C ILE A 323 -16.55 7.91 -39.82
N LEU A 324 -15.27 7.56 -39.95
CA LEU A 324 -14.74 6.78 -41.06
C LEU A 324 -15.27 5.34 -41.04
N LEU A 325 -15.32 4.70 -39.87
CA LEU A 325 -15.87 3.36 -39.71
C LEU A 325 -17.38 3.31 -39.99
N SER A 326 -18.14 4.29 -39.50
CA SER A 326 -19.58 4.38 -39.80
C SER A 326 -19.89 4.73 -41.26
N ARG A 327 -19.01 5.47 -41.96
CA ARG A 327 -19.12 5.66 -43.42
C ARG A 327 -18.76 4.39 -44.22
N SER A 328 -17.81 3.59 -43.74
CA SER A 328 -17.43 2.32 -44.37
C SER A 328 -18.47 1.20 -44.20
N GLY A 329 -19.38 1.35 -43.23
CA GLY A 329 -20.54 0.46 -43.03
C GLY A 329 -21.53 0.41 -44.20
N LYS A 330 -21.45 1.33 -45.17
CA LYS A 330 -22.20 1.25 -46.44
C LYS A 330 -21.46 0.59 -47.60
N VAL A 331 -20.17 0.24 -47.43
CA VAL A 331 -19.36 -0.40 -48.48
C VAL A 331 -19.06 -1.87 -48.15
N ILE A 332 -19.09 -2.27 -46.87
CA ILE A 332 -18.76 -3.64 -46.44
C ILE A 332 -19.87 -4.66 -46.72
N ASP A 333 -21.13 -4.23 -46.92
CA ASP A 333 -22.22 -5.13 -47.35
C ASP A 333 -22.11 -5.57 -48.82
N PHE A 334 -21.20 -4.98 -49.61
CA PHE A 334 -21.00 -5.37 -51.01
C PHE A 334 -19.91 -6.43 -51.22
N ILE A 335 -19.01 -6.63 -50.25
CA ILE A 335 -17.85 -7.55 -50.40
C ILE A 335 -18.15 -8.94 -49.82
N LYS A 336 -19.17 -9.09 -48.98
CA LYS A 336 -19.54 -10.39 -48.40
C LYS A 336 -20.37 -11.28 -49.33
N SER A 337 -20.97 -10.72 -50.38
CA SER A 337 -21.79 -11.45 -51.36
C SER A 337 -21.03 -11.95 -52.58
N SER A 338 -19.79 -11.48 -52.83
CA SER A 338 -19.01 -11.90 -54.01
C SER A 338 -18.03 -13.05 -53.76
N TRP A 339 -17.89 -13.53 -52.51
CA TRP A 339 -16.84 -14.52 -52.18
C TRP A 339 -17.31 -15.99 -52.11
N PHE A 340 -18.60 -16.26 -52.30
CA PHE A 340 -19.13 -17.62 -52.43
C PHE A 340 -19.58 -17.88 -53.87
N SER A 341 -18.63 -17.87 -54.80
CA SER A 341 -18.85 -18.39 -56.15
C SER A 341 -17.51 -18.64 -56.84
N THR A 342 -17.29 -19.90 -57.24
CA THR A 342 -16.36 -20.35 -58.28
C THR A 342 -14.91 -20.63 -57.88
N GLY A 343 -14.49 -21.90 -58.04
CA GLY A 343 -13.08 -22.30 -58.00
C GLY A 343 -12.86 -23.81 -57.89
N ARG A 344 -13.18 -24.55 -58.96
CA ARG A 344 -12.95 -26.00 -59.14
C ARG A 344 -11.55 -26.25 -59.69
N GLY A 345 -10.85 -27.27 -59.17
CA GLY A 345 -9.99 -28.17 -59.96
C GLY A 345 -8.51 -28.26 -59.61
N ALA A 346 -8.08 -29.42 -59.10
CA ALA A 346 -7.10 -30.30 -59.76
C ALA A 346 -7.07 -31.68 -59.07
N ALA A 347 -6.98 -32.73 -59.89
CA ALA A 347 -7.27 -34.13 -59.58
C ALA A 347 -6.04 -34.96 -59.19
N GLN A 348 -6.27 -36.12 -58.56
CA GLN A 348 -5.46 -37.32 -58.80
C GLN A 348 -6.33 -38.58 -58.70
N ASP A 349 -6.13 -39.45 -59.69
CA ASP A 349 -6.84 -40.68 -60.04
C ASP A 349 -6.83 -41.78 -58.97
N SER A 350 -7.87 -42.61 -58.91
CA SER A 350 -7.84 -44.03 -59.39
C SER A 350 -9.20 -44.73 -59.17
N GLU A 351 -9.89 -44.96 -60.28
CA GLU A 351 -10.45 -46.24 -60.78
C GLU A 351 -11.16 -47.25 -59.84
N VAL A 352 -12.46 -47.50 -60.13
CA VAL A 352 -13.12 -48.80 -60.46
C VAL A 352 -14.52 -48.98 -59.81
N SER A 353 -15.53 -48.88 -60.69
CA SER A 353 -16.83 -49.58 -60.90
C SER A 353 -17.73 -50.02 -59.72
N GLU A 354 -18.96 -49.52 -59.57
CA GLU A 354 -20.26 -49.95 -60.18
C GLU A 354 -20.62 -51.42 -59.84
N GLU A 355 -21.73 -51.82 -59.19
CA GLU A 355 -23.15 -51.51 -59.41
C GLU A 355 -24.01 -52.17 -58.29
N LYS A 356 -25.00 -51.47 -57.68
CA LYS A 356 -26.40 -51.93 -57.51
C LYS A 356 -27.31 -50.95 -56.76
N ALA A 357 -28.32 -50.47 -57.47
CA ALA A 357 -29.53 -49.87 -56.92
C ALA A 357 -30.71 -50.86 -57.00
N LYS A 358 -31.61 -50.81 -56.00
CA LYS A 358 -33.08 -51.02 -56.07
C LYS A 358 -33.61 -50.83 -54.64
N GLU A 359 -34.25 -49.72 -54.31
CA GLU A 359 -35.64 -49.35 -54.62
C GLU A 359 -36.66 -50.29 -53.96
N SER A 360 -37.41 -49.75 -52.99
CA SER A 360 -38.84 -50.04 -52.85
C SER A 360 -39.53 -48.95 -52.04
N ARG A 361 -40.32 -48.18 -52.76
CA ARG A 361 -41.32 -47.21 -52.32
C ARG A 361 -42.66 -47.94 -52.28
N ARG A 362 -43.52 -47.68 -51.28
CA ARG A 362 -45.00 -47.68 -51.35
C ARG A 362 -45.55 -47.52 -49.92
N LYS A 363 -46.57 -46.73 -49.65
CA LYS A 363 -47.47 -45.96 -50.51
C LYS A 363 -48.13 -44.89 -49.65
#